data_AF-A0A0K0F145-F1
#
_entry.id   AF-A0A0K0F145-F1
#
_cell.length_a   1.000
_cell.length_b   1.000
_cell.length_c   1.000
_cell.angle_alpha   90.00
_cell.angle_beta   90.00
_cell.angle_gamma   90.00
#
_symmetry.space_group_name_H-M   'P 1'
#
loop_
_entity.id
_entity.type
_entity.pdbx_description
1 polymer ?
#
loop_
_entity_poly.entity_id
_entity_poly.type
_entity_poly.pdbx_seq_one_letter_code
_entity_poly.pdbx_strand_id
1 'polypeptide(L)'
;MEVIHIRQTERLYFIDVKTLNYHYCSYVCQNTIECNNQGYQNLQYCDECRCVEEFYGTHCEEIAKQRRGCRNSVIWVADKVTIINFKGKKIVLLFFKQYKEEK
;
A
#
# COMPACT_ATOMS: atom_id res chain seq x y z
N MET A 1 28.25 -0.89 -10.36
CA MET A 1 26.88 -0.67 -9.87
C MET A 1 26.00 -0.52 -11.10
N GLU A 2 25.43 -1.61 -11.56
CA GLU A 2 24.53 -1.58 -12.72
C GLU A 2 23.19 -1.03 -12.26
N VAL A 3 22.89 0.22 -12.61
CA VAL A 3 21.53 0.72 -12.54
C VAL A 3 20.82 0.17 -13.77
N ILE A 4 20.15 -0.97 -13.61
CA ILE A 4 19.27 -1.51 -14.65
C ILE A 4 18.02 -0.62 -14.66
N HIS A 5 18.06 0.47 -15.43
CA HIS A 5 16.84 1.16 -15.85
C HIS A 5 16.19 0.35 -16.97
N ILE A 6 15.23 -0.51 -16.62
CA ILE A 6 14.25 -1.00 -17.58
C ILE A 6 12.87 -0.83 -16.98
N ARG A 7 12.08 0.10 -17.56
CA ARG A 7 10.72 -0.16 -18.07
C ARG A 7 10.06 1.15 -18.55
N GLN A 8 9.78 1.24 -19.85
CA GLN A 8 8.73 2.12 -20.37
C GLN A 8 7.39 1.44 -20.15
N THR A 9 6.65 1.89 -19.15
CA THR A 9 5.20 1.71 -19.02
C THR A 9 4.56 3.08 -19.28
N GLU A 10 3.37 3.12 -19.91
CA GLU A 10 2.63 4.39 -20.11
C GLU A 10 2.24 5.08 -18.78
N ARG A 11 2.41 4.39 -17.64
CA ARG A 11 2.08 4.86 -16.30
C ARG A 11 3.28 4.76 -15.37
N LEU A 12 3.50 5.80 -14.56
CA LEU A 12 4.46 5.81 -13.46
C LEU A 12 3.97 4.89 -12.32
N TYR A 13 4.90 4.20 -11.67
CA TYR A 13 4.56 3.42 -10.48
C TYR A 13 4.32 4.36 -9.29
N PHE A 14 3.56 3.87 -8.31
CA PHE A 14 3.21 4.66 -7.11
C PHE A 14 4.45 5.21 -6.39
N ILE A 15 5.51 4.41 -6.29
CA ILE A 15 6.76 4.80 -5.64
C ILE A 15 7.53 5.88 -6.42
N ASP A 16 7.45 5.86 -7.75
CA ASP A 16 8.09 6.88 -8.59
C ASP A 16 7.42 8.24 -8.35
N VAL A 17 6.09 8.27 -8.36
CA VAL A 17 5.30 9.48 -8.08
C VAL A 17 5.55 9.98 -6.65
N LYS A 18 5.59 9.07 -5.67
CA LYS A 18 5.93 9.41 -4.28
C LYS A 18 7.31 10.07 -4.19
N THR A 19 8.30 9.51 -4.88
CA THR A 19 9.69 10.01 -4.88
C THR A 19 9.75 11.39 -5.51
N LEU A 20 9.13 11.58 -6.68
CA LEU A 20 9.05 12.89 -7.35
C LEU A 20 8.36 13.93 -6.46
N ASN A 21 7.23 13.60 -5.85
CA ASN A 21 6.51 14.50 -4.96
C ASN A 21 7.34 14.90 -3.73
N TYR A 22 8.08 13.95 -3.15
CA TYR A 22 8.97 14.22 -2.03
C TYR A 22 10.08 15.21 -2.41
N HIS A 23 10.67 15.06 -3.61
CA HIS A 23 11.75 15.94 -4.06
C HIS A 23 11.29 17.31 -4.55
N TYR A 24 10.17 17.38 -5.27
CA TYR A 24 9.76 18.60 -5.98
C TYR A 24 8.55 19.31 -5.39
N CYS A 25 7.83 18.69 -4.44
CA CYS A 25 6.57 19.22 -3.92
C CYS A 25 6.46 19.16 -2.39
N SER A 26 7.56 18.92 -1.68
CA SER A 26 7.58 18.85 -0.21
C SER A 26 7.15 20.15 0.49
N TYR A 27 7.16 21.28 -0.22
CA TYR A 27 6.76 22.58 0.30
C TYR A 27 5.26 22.88 0.16
N VAL A 28 4.49 22.05 -0.55
CA VAL A 28 3.07 22.34 -0.87
C VAL A 28 2.20 22.30 0.38
N CYS A 29 2.42 21.31 1.24
CA CYS A 29 1.72 21.19 2.51
C CYS A 29 2.54 21.83 3.63
N GLN A 30 1.90 22.69 4.43
CA GLN A 30 2.55 23.35 5.57
C GLN A 30 2.59 22.46 6.82
N ASN A 31 1.70 21.47 6.88
CA ASN A 31 1.64 20.44 7.89
C ASN A 31 2.19 19.11 7.35
N THR A 32 2.53 18.21 8.27
CA THR A 32 2.91 16.83 7.96
C THR A 32 2.01 15.89 8.72
N ILE A 33 1.52 14.85 8.05
CA ILE A 33 0.72 13.77 8.64
C ILE A 33 1.43 12.44 8.40
N GLU A 34 1.17 11.47 9.29
CA GLU A 34 1.63 10.10 9.08
C GLU A 34 0.68 9.35 8.15
N CYS A 35 1.26 8.58 7.24
CA CYS A 35 0.55 7.70 6.31
C CYS A 35 1.00 6.25 6.51
N ASN A 36 0.05 5.36 6.74
CA ASN A 36 0.29 3.93 6.87
C ASN A 36 0.50 3.25 5.51
N ASN A 37 0.92 1.99 5.55
CA ASN A 37 0.96 1.09 4.38
C ASN A 37 1.62 1.73 3.14
N GLN A 38 2.73 2.44 3.37
CA GLN A 38 3.56 3.08 2.34
C GLN A 38 2.89 4.24 1.57
N GLY A 39 1.73 4.73 2.03
CA GLY A 39 1.12 5.95 1.51
C GLY A 39 2.01 7.19 1.64
N TYR A 40 1.55 8.30 1.08
CA TYR A 40 2.17 9.61 1.23
C TYR A 40 1.11 10.70 1.30
N GLN A 41 1.44 11.84 1.92
CA GLN A 41 0.51 12.96 2.08
C GLN A 41 0.01 13.46 0.72
N ASN A 42 -1.29 13.63 0.60
CA ASN A 42 -1.89 14.14 -0.62
C ASN A 42 -1.61 15.65 -0.73
N LEU A 43 -0.86 16.04 -1.76
CA LEU A 43 -0.46 17.44 -1.96
C LEU A 43 -1.62 18.35 -2.36
N GLN A 44 -2.74 17.78 -2.82
CA GLN A 44 -3.96 18.53 -3.10
C GLN A 44 -4.84 18.71 -1.85
N TYR A 45 -4.77 17.74 -0.92
CA TYR A 45 -5.56 17.71 0.31
C TYR A 45 -4.64 17.31 1.46
N CYS A 46 -3.96 18.31 2.04
CA CYS A 46 -2.86 18.09 2.96
C CYS A 46 -3.23 17.33 4.25
N ASP A 47 -4.51 17.17 4.55
CA ASP A 47 -5.01 16.48 5.74
C ASP A 47 -5.39 15.01 5.45
N GLU A 48 -5.08 14.49 4.27
CA GLU A 48 -5.27 13.08 3.92
C GLU A 48 -4.06 12.50 3.18
N CYS A 49 -3.98 11.17 3.17
CA CYS A 49 -2.96 10.43 2.46
C CYS A 49 -3.47 9.93 1.11
N ARG A 50 -2.60 9.99 0.10
CA ARG A 50 -2.76 9.20 -1.11
C ARG A 50 -2.24 7.79 -0.83
N CYS A 51 -3.10 6.80 -1.04
CA CYS A 51 -2.83 5.39 -0.72
C CYS A 51 -2.43 4.59 -1.95
N VAL A 52 -1.65 3.53 -1.71
CA VAL A 52 -1.46 2.45 -2.71
C VAL A 52 -2.83 1.83 -3.01
N GLU A 53 -3.03 1.31 -4.22
CA GLU A 53 -4.34 0.90 -4.75
C GLU A 53 -5.14 -0.04 -3.82
N GLU A 54 -4.46 -0.87 -3.04
CA GLU A 54 -5.07 -1.84 -2.14
C GLU A 54 -5.38 -1.31 -0.72
N PHE A 55 -5.09 -0.05 -0.42
CA PHE A 55 -5.28 0.59 0.89
C PHE A 55 -6.17 1.85 0.80
N TYR A 56 -6.88 2.13 1.89
CA TYR A 56 -7.87 3.19 1.99
C TYR A 56 -7.89 3.78 3.42
N GLY A 57 -8.75 4.76 3.66
CA GLY A 57 -8.80 5.54 4.90
C GLY A 57 -7.97 6.81 4.78
N THR A 58 -8.23 7.77 5.67
CA THR A 58 -7.56 9.08 5.65
C THR A 58 -6.05 8.95 5.80
N HIS A 59 -5.58 7.91 6.50
CA HIS A 59 -4.16 7.64 6.74
C HIS A 59 -3.72 6.30 6.12
N CYS A 60 -4.45 5.78 5.12
CA CYS A 60 -4.17 4.49 4.47
C CYS A 60 -4.14 3.29 5.43
N GLU A 61 -4.85 3.35 6.54
CA GLU A 61 -4.92 2.34 7.60
C GLU A 61 -5.82 1.15 7.25
N GLU A 62 -6.77 1.35 6.35
CA GLU A 62 -7.74 0.36 5.95
C GLU A 62 -7.29 -0.44 4.73
N ILE A 63 -7.71 -1.70 4.67
CA ILE A 63 -7.53 -2.57 3.50
C ILE A 63 -8.76 -2.48 2.61
N ALA A 64 -8.55 -2.43 1.29
CA ALA A 64 -9.61 -2.48 0.29
C ALA A 64 -10.67 -3.55 0.59
N LYS A 65 -11.95 -3.18 0.48
CA LYS A 65 -13.04 -4.15 0.53
C LYS A 65 -12.83 -5.20 -0.56
N GLN A 66 -12.72 -6.44 -0.12
CA GLN A 66 -12.49 -7.56 -1.03
C GLN A 66 -13.67 -7.75 -1.98
N ARG A 67 -13.38 -8.29 -3.16
CA ARG A 67 -14.43 -8.71 -4.11
C ARG A 67 -15.36 -9.73 -3.44
N ARG A 68 -16.65 -9.69 -3.80
CA ARG A 68 -17.68 -10.59 -3.25
C ARG A 68 -17.20 -12.05 -3.33
N GLY A 69 -17.26 -12.76 -2.21
CA GLY A 69 -16.84 -14.16 -2.11
C GLY A 69 -15.37 -14.40 -1.70
N CYS A 70 -14.61 -13.32 -1.43
CA CYS A 70 -13.27 -13.36 -0.87
C CYS A 70 -13.32 -12.86 0.58
N ARG A 71 -13.54 -13.78 1.53
CA ARG A 71 -13.53 -13.49 2.98
C ARG A 71 -12.17 -13.88 3.56
N ASN A 72 -11.77 -13.24 4.66
CA ASN A 72 -10.54 -13.52 5.41
C ASN A 72 -9.25 -13.40 4.57
N SER A 73 -9.04 -12.26 3.93
CA SER A 73 -7.84 -11.96 3.14
C SER A 73 -6.60 -11.62 3.98
N VAL A 74 -6.75 -11.37 5.28
CA VAL A 74 -5.64 -11.05 6.17
C VAL A 74 -5.12 -12.33 6.82
N ILE A 75 -3.83 -12.59 6.65
CA ILE A 75 -3.13 -13.76 7.15
C ILE A 75 -2.07 -13.27 8.11
N TRP A 76 -2.16 -13.69 9.37
CA TRP A 76 -1.13 -13.45 10.35
C TRP A 76 -0.03 -14.48 10.17
N VAL A 77 1.17 -14.01 9.85
CA VAL A 77 2.35 -14.84 9.71
C VAL A 77 2.72 -15.38 11.09
N ALA A 78 2.84 -16.69 11.18
CA ALA A 78 3.23 -17.43 12.36
C ALA A 78 4.28 -18.47 11.96
N ASP A 79 5.00 -19.01 12.93
CA ASP A 79 6.05 -20.03 12.71
C ASP A 79 5.49 -21.43 12.35
N LYS A 80 4.26 -21.48 11.84
CA LYS A 80 3.57 -22.69 11.38
C LYS A 80 3.09 -22.53 9.95
N VAL A 81 3.16 -23.63 9.20
CA VAL A 81 2.63 -23.69 7.84
C VAL A 81 1.13 -23.42 7.86
N THR A 82 0.71 -22.42 7.08
CA THR A 82 -0.71 -22.09 6.88
C THR A 82 -1.10 -22.42 5.44
N ILE A 83 -2.07 -23.31 5.26
CA ILE A 83 -2.55 -23.74 3.94
C ILE A 83 -3.80 -22.92 3.58
N ILE A 84 -3.76 -22.26 2.43
CA ILE A 84 -4.86 -21.43 1.92
C ILE A 84 -5.53 -22.16 0.76
N ASN A 85 -6.78 -22.57 0.95
CA ASN A 85 -7.54 -23.30 -0.06
C ASN A 85 -8.53 -22.38 -0.78
N PHE A 86 -8.33 -22.18 -2.08
CA PHE A 86 -9.27 -21.46 -2.94
C PHE A 86 -10.18 -22.43 -3.70
N LYS A 87 -11.47 -22.12 -3.75
CA LYS A 87 -12.44 -22.85 -4.58
C LYS A 87 -12.86 -22.01 -5.79
N GLY A 88 -12.78 -22.61 -6.97
CA GLY A 88 -13.17 -21.99 -8.24
C GLY A 88 -12.25 -20.86 -8.68
N LYS A 89 -12.62 -20.18 -9.77
CA LYS A 89 -11.87 -19.04 -10.30
C LYS A 89 -12.23 -17.77 -9.52
N LYS A 90 -11.28 -17.27 -8.72
CA LYS A 90 -11.42 -16.03 -7.94
C LYS A 90 -10.17 -15.18 -8.08
N ILE A 91 -10.35 -13.86 -8.01
CA ILE A 91 -9.25 -12.90 -7.87
C ILE A 91 -9.35 -12.38 -6.43
N VAL A 92 -8.37 -12.77 -5.60
CA VAL A 92 -8.32 -12.47 -4.17
C VAL A 92 -7.03 -11.72 -3.89
N LEU A 93 -7.12 -10.60 -3.16
CA LEU A 93 -5.94 -9.94 -2.60
C LEU A 93 -5.68 -10.55 -1.22
N LEU A 94 -4.46 -11.02 -0.98
CA LEU A 94 -4.03 -11.55 0.32
C LEU A 94 -3.06 -10.57 0.99
N PHE A 95 -3.29 -10.31 2.28
CA PHE A 95 -2.47 -9.43 3.11
C PHE A 95 -1.79 -10.25 4.17
N PHE A 96 -0.47 -10.40 4.06
CA PHE A 96 0.33 -11.06 5.08
C PHE A 96 0.79 -10.03 6.10
N LYS A 97 0.36 -10.18 7.36
CA LYS A 97 0.76 -9.32 8.47
C LYS A 97 1.60 -10.10 9.44
N GLN A 98 2.72 -9.53 9.86
CA GLN A 98 3.49 -10.04 10.99
C GLN A 98 3.00 -9.32 12.25
N TYR A 99 3.09 -10.01 13.40
CA TYR A 99 2.95 -9.34 14.69
C TYR A 99 4.10 -8.33 14.83
N LYS A 100 3.78 -7.08 15.18
CA LYS A 100 4.80 -6.14 15.64
C LYS A 100 5.34 -6.69 16.96
N GLU A 101 6.63 -6.98 17.02
CA GLU A 101 7.29 -7.15 18.31
C GLU A 101 7.22 -5.81 19.05
N GLU A 102 6.60 -5.81 20.23
CA GLU A 102 6.72 -4.69 21.16
C GLU A 102 8.16 -4.72 21.69
N LYS A 103 8.96 -3.72 21.30
CA LYS A 103 10.28 -3.44 21.87
C LYS A 103 10.17 -2.36 22.92
#